data_AF-A0A0L0G4F1-F1
#
_entry.id   AF-A0A0L0G4F1-F1
#
_cell.length_a   1.000
_cell.length_b   1.000
_cell.length_c   1.000
_cell.angle_alpha   90.00
_cell.angle_beta   90.00
_cell.angle_gamma   90.00
#
_symmetry.space_group_name_H-M   'P 1'
#
loop_
_entity.id
_entity.type
_entity.pdbx_description
1 polymer ?
#
loop_
_entity_poly.entity_id
_entity_poly.type
_entity_poly.pdbx_seq_one_letter_code
_entity_poly.pdbx_strand_id
1 'polypeptide(L)'
;MAELSSPTTRGEYNWTTLEKDLAGAKSRGRPMVVRIQDQSGTNSGDDQKSLLPPYVSQPNKVLFGSSKFVGVDWSSADVQQFELDFFTAFAAKFDKDTRITYLQAGWGFWSESHLYHDGTDYIKHGVNYPSKEYQAKFVDHLAGLFKCLTFSFSIDGALSGLPLDDLRYGVFNDSLMAKGSSSQDTYYEQLNFAERNKTRPSGDEFPDSIKTPFGDAALLERVKKYNVQYVFANQQREDSNWDQAVAVVMQT
;
A
#
# COMPACT_ATOMS: atom_id res chain seq x y z
N MET A 1 -0.39 8.87 8.24
CA MET A 1 -0.94 8.82 6.86
C MET A 1 -1.64 10.13 6.52
N ALA A 2 -1.63 10.55 5.26
CA ALA A 2 -2.33 11.75 4.80
C ALA A 2 -3.73 11.35 4.31
N GLU A 3 -4.78 11.83 4.97
CA GLU A 3 -6.15 11.65 4.47
C GLU A 3 -6.37 12.61 3.31
N LEU A 4 -6.59 12.06 2.11
CA LEU A 4 -7.23 12.81 1.06
C LEU A 4 -8.69 13.00 1.47
N SER A 5 -9.16 14.24 1.57
CA SER A 5 -10.59 14.50 1.75
C SER A 5 -11.32 13.85 0.58
N SER A 6 -12.17 12.85 0.85
CA SER A 6 -12.94 12.16 -0.18
C SER A 6 -13.67 13.20 -1.03
N PRO A 7 -13.48 13.22 -2.36
CA PRO A 7 -14.11 14.22 -3.22
C PRO A 7 -15.63 14.19 -3.08
N THR A 8 -16.32 15.33 -3.11
CA THR A 8 -17.80 15.36 -3.00
C THR A 8 -18.50 15.24 -4.36
N THR A 9 -17.74 15.36 -5.46
CA THR A 9 -18.22 15.32 -6.84
C THR A 9 -17.35 14.37 -7.66
N ARG A 10 -17.96 13.65 -8.61
CA ARG A 10 -17.23 12.77 -9.54
C ARG A 10 -16.23 13.58 -10.37
N GLY A 11 -14.98 13.12 -10.41
CA GLY A 11 -13.90 13.73 -11.19
C GLY A 11 -13.24 14.96 -10.55
N GLU A 12 -13.72 15.44 -9.40
CA GLU A 12 -13.14 16.60 -8.71
C GLU A 12 -12.34 16.18 -7.49
N TYR A 13 -11.03 15.99 -7.64
CA TYR A 13 -10.16 15.53 -6.55
C TYR A 13 -9.45 16.70 -5.85
N ASN A 14 -9.60 16.81 -4.53
CA ASN A 14 -8.88 17.80 -3.73
C ASN A 14 -7.53 17.24 -3.25
N TRP A 15 -6.47 17.65 -3.93
CA TRP A 15 -5.10 17.23 -3.63
C TRP A 15 -4.39 18.10 -2.57
N THR A 16 -5.06 19.09 -1.98
CA THR A 16 -4.42 20.13 -1.14
C THR A 16 -3.62 19.54 0.03
N THR A 17 -4.17 18.55 0.74
CA THR A 17 -3.48 17.90 1.86
C THR A 17 -2.22 17.18 1.39
N LEU A 18 -2.34 16.36 0.33
CA LEU A 18 -1.20 15.64 -0.23
C LEU A 18 -0.13 16.61 -0.75
N GLU A 19 -0.51 17.67 -1.45
CA GLU A 19 0.41 18.71 -1.92
C GLU A 19 1.19 19.37 -0.77
N LYS A 20 0.50 19.69 0.33
CA LYS A 20 1.11 20.25 1.53
C LYS A 20 2.11 19.27 2.14
N ASP A 21 1.76 18.00 2.26
CA ASP A 21 2.63 16.98 2.83
C ASP A 21 3.86 16.73 1.95
N LEU A 22 3.67 16.64 0.63
CA LEU A 22 4.76 16.52 -0.35
C LEU A 22 5.70 17.73 -0.33
N ALA A 23 5.16 18.95 -0.22
CA ALA A 23 5.95 20.16 -0.08
C ALA A 23 6.75 20.15 1.24
N GLY A 24 6.14 19.69 2.33
CA GLY A 24 6.81 19.54 3.62
C GLY A 24 7.92 18.50 3.59
N ALA A 25 7.70 17.34 2.96
CA ALA A 25 8.74 16.33 2.81
C ALA A 25 9.91 16.86 1.99
N LYS A 26 9.61 17.52 0.86
CA LYS A 26 10.60 18.17 0.00
C LYS A 26 11.42 19.22 0.75
N SER A 27 10.81 20.05 1.60
CA SER A 27 11.55 21.08 2.37
C SER A 27 12.51 20.47 3.38
N ARG A 28 12.29 19.21 3.79
CA ARG A 28 13.21 18.42 4.60
C ARG A 28 14.21 17.59 3.77
N GLY A 29 14.22 17.75 2.44
CA GLY A 29 15.07 16.99 1.53
C GLY A 29 14.68 15.52 1.39
N ARG A 30 13.42 15.16 1.65
CA ARG A 30 12.93 13.77 1.64
C ARG A 30 11.79 13.59 0.63
N PRO A 31 11.77 12.51 -0.16
CA PRO A 31 10.57 12.11 -0.90
C PRO A 31 9.58 11.36 0.02
N MET A 32 8.37 11.13 -0.47
CA MET A 32 7.33 10.35 0.21
C MET A 32 6.99 9.06 -0.53
N VAL A 33 6.64 8.03 0.24
CA VAL A 33 5.83 6.91 -0.25
C VAL A 33 4.37 7.28 -0.05
N VAL A 34 3.56 7.13 -1.08
CA VAL A 34 2.12 7.42 -1.03
C VAL A 34 1.36 6.12 -1.15
N ARG A 35 0.53 5.79 -0.14
CA ARG A 35 -0.33 4.60 -0.12
C ARG A 35 -1.79 5.02 -0.25
N ILE A 36 -2.49 4.42 -1.22
CA ILE A 36 -3.91 4.70 -1.48
C ILE A 36 -4.77 3.61 -0.89
N GLN A 37 -5.68 3.98 0.02
CA GLN A 37 -6.59 3.07 0.71
C GLN A 37 -8.04 3.30 0.29
N ASP A 38 -8.73 2.20 0.05
CA ASP A 38 -10.15 2.10 -0.31
C ASP A 38 -11.04 1.78 0.92
N GLN A 39 -10.45 1.19 1.97
CA GLN A 39 -11.12 0.86 3.22
C GLN A 39 -10.23 1.09 4.45
N SER A 40 -10.87 1.34 5.59
CA SER A 40 -10.18 1.50 6.87
C SER A 40 -9.69 0.14 7.39
N GLY A 41 -8.49 0.12 7.95
CA GLY A 41 -7.94 -1.05 8.64
C GLY A 41 -8.54 -1.24 10.04
N THR A 42 -8.29 -2.42 10.62
CA THR A 42 -8.72 -2.74 11.99
C THR A 42 -7.99 -1.84 13.00
N ASN A 43 -8.64 -1.40 14.07
CA ASN A 43 -8.07 -0.51 15.11
C ASN A 43 -7.75 0.94 14.67
N SER A 44 -8.26 1.38 13.52
CA SER A 44 -8.14 2.78 13.06
C SER A 44 -9.04 3.77 13.82
N GLY A 45 -9.94 3.28 14.67
CA GLY A 45 -10.98 4.09 15.32
C GLY A 45 -12.14 4.47 14.41
N ASP A 46 -12.11 4.06 13.13
CA ASP A 46 -13.11 4.33 12.09
C ASP A 46 -13.47 3.06 11.30
N ASP A 47 -13.51 1.92 11.99
CA ASP A 47 -13.79 0.57 11.43
C ASP A 47 -15.22 0.41 10.87
N GLN A 48 -16.06 1.44 11.03
CA GLN A 48 -17.44 1.47 10.57
C GLN A 48 -17.70 2.44 9.41
N LYS A 49 -16.67 3.09 8.86
CA LYS A 49 -16.85 4.09 7.80
C LYS A 49 -16.14 3.70 6.50
N SER A 50 -16.90 3.79 5.41
CA SER A 50 -16.34 3.72 4.05
C SER A 50 -15.43 4.92 3.79
N LEU A 51 -14.22 4.67 3.26
CA LEU A 51 -13.32 5.74 2.80
C LEU A 51 -13.72 6.29 1.43
N LEU A 52 -14.59 5.57 0.70
CA LEU A 52 -15.11 6.02 -0.58
C LEU A 52 -16.02 7.24 -0.44
N PRO A 53 -15.99 8.17 -1.43
CA PRO A 53 -16.92 9.29 -1.50
C PRO A 53 -18.40 8.91 -1.39
N PRO A 54 -19.24 9.77 -0.77
CA PRO A 54 -20.69 9.51 -0.67
C PRO A 54 -21.41 9.37 -2.03
N TYR A 55 -20.86 9.92 -3.10
CA TYR A 55 -21.46 9.81 -4.44
C TYR A 55 -21.20 8.45 -5.11
N VAL A 56 -20.26 7.65 -4.59
CA VAL A 56 -19.94 6.33 -5.13
C VAL A 56 -20.97 5.35 -4.62
N SER A 57 -21.77 4.82 -5.52
CA SER A 57 -22.88 3.93 -5.20
C SER A 57 -22.37 2.57 -4.73
N GLN A 58 -22.80 2.17 -3.53
CA GLN A 58 -22.52 0.86 -2.93
C GLN A 58 -23.87 0.21 -2.58
N PRO A 59 -24.52 -0.47 -3.55
CA PRO A 59 -25.88 -0.98 -3.37
C PRO A 59 -25.97 -2.08 -2.30
N ASN A 60 -24.87 -2.79 -2.03
CA ASN A 60 -24.83 -3.83 -1.01
C ASN A 60 -24.05 -3.36 0.22
N LYS A 61 -24.63 -3.59 1.40
CA LYS A 61 -23.90 -3.45 2.64
C LYS A 61 -22.94 -4.63 2.82
N VAL A 62 -21.65 -4.36 2.76
CA VAL A 62 -20.60 -5.35 3.00
C VAL A 62 -20.13 -5.29 4.45
N LEU A 63 -20.26 -6.41 5.16
CA LEU A 63 -19.79 -6.58 6.54
C LEU A 63 -19.00 -7.88 6.69
N PHE A 64 -17.95 -7.85 7.50
CA PHE A 64 -17.15 -9.04 7.85
C PHE A 64 -16.56 -8.91 9.27
N GLY A 65 -15.92 -9.98 9.76
CA GLY A 65 -15.39 -10.05 11.14
C GLY A 65 -16.47 -9.82 12.21
N SER A 66 -17.38 -10.79 12.37
CA SER A 66 -18.54 -10.70 13.28
C SER A 66 -19.38 -9.42 13.10
N SER A 67 -19.46 -8.91 11.87
CA SER A 67 -20.17 -7.68 11.48
C SER A 67 -19.60 -6.38 12.05
N LYS A 68 -18.33 -6.37 12.48
CA LYS A 68 -17.67 -5.17 13.03
C LYS A 68 -17.09 -4.26 11.95
N PHE A 69 -16.65 -4.82 10.82
CA PHE A 69 -15.96 -4.07 9.78
C PHE A 69 -16.89 -3.77 8.61
N VAL A 70 -16.92 -2.50 8.20
CA VAL A 70 -17.59 -2.06 6.97
C VAL A 70 -16.60 -2.17 5.81
N GLY A 71 -16.94 -3.01 4.83
CA GLY A 71 -16.15 -3.21 3.63
C GLY A 71 -16.64 -2.42 2.43
N VAL A 72 -15.85 -2.48 1.37
CA VAL A 72 -16.20 -1.95 0.05
C VAL A 72 -17.04 -2.96 -0.73
N ASP A 73 -18.13 -2.49 -1.36
CA ASP A 73 -18.95 -3.31 -2.26
C ASP A 73 -18.29 -3.46 -3.63
N TRP A 74 -17.47 -4.50 -3.77
CA TRP A 74 -16.76 -4.82 -5.01
C TRP A 74 -17.64 -5.41 -6.11
N SER A 75 -18.91 -5.71 -5.82
CA SER A 75 -19.88 -6.04 -6.87
C SER A 75 -20.37 -4.79 -7.61
N SER A 76 -20.17 -3.60 -7.03
CA SER A 76 -20.58 -2.33 -7.63
C SER A 76 -19.69 -1.93 -8.79
N ALA A 77 -20.27 -1.79 -9.98
CA ALA A 77 -19.60 -1.19 -11.14
C ALA A 77 -19.17 0.26 -10.88
N ASP A 78 -19.88 0.98 -10.00
CA ASP A 78 -19.54 2.37 -9.68
C ASP A 78 -18.29 2.49 -8.80
N VAL A 79 -18.13 1.57 -7.84
CA VAL A 79 -16.89 1.44 -7.05
C VAL A 79 -15.71 1.14 -7.96
N GLN A 80 -15.87 0.12 -8.81
CA GLN A 80 -14.84 -0.30 -9.77
C GLN A 80 -14.44 0.85 -10.71
N GLN A 81 -15.41 1.61 -11.23
CA GLN A 81 -15.11 2.74 -12.10
C GLN A 81 -14.47 3.91 -11.35
N PHE A 82 -14.95 4.22 -10.14
CA PHE A 82 -14.38 5.28 -9.30
C PHE A 82 -12.89 5.04 -9.05
N GLU A 83 -12.48 3.81 -8.73
CA GLU A 83 -11.08 3.52 -8.47
C GLU A 83 -10.21 3.75 -9.72
N LEU A 84 -10.65 3.29 -10.90
CA LEU A 84 -9.94 3.55 -12.17
C LEU A 84 -9.85 5.06 -12.48
N ASP A 85 -10.93 5.80 -12.25
CA ASP A 85 -10.98 7.25 -12.45
C ASP A 85 -10.03 7.98 -11.49
N PHE A 86 -9.97 7.53 -10.23
CA PHE A 86 -9.08 8.10 -9.22
C PHE A 86 -7.62 7.96 -9.63
N PHE A 87 -7.17 6.75 -10.00
CA PHE A 87 -5.79 6.54 -10.41
C PHE A 87 -5.46 7.26 -11.72
N THR A 88 -6.43 7.41 -12.63
CA THR A 88 -6.27 8.24 -13.84
C THR A 88 -5.97 9.69 -13.47
N ALA A 89 -6.75 10.28 -12.58
CA ALA A 89 -6.56 11.65 -12.15
C ALA A 89 -5.27 11.84 -11.32
N PHE A 90 -4.94 10.85 -10.48
CA PHE A 90 -3.71 10.84 -9.71
C PHE A 90 -2.49 10.83 -10.65
N ALA A 91 -2.45 9.90 -11.61
CA ALA A 91 -1.35 9.79 -12.57
C ALA A 91 -1.19 11.07 -13.41
N ALA A 92 -2.30 11.65 -13.88
CA ALA A 92 -2.28 12.89 -14.65
C ALA A 92 -1.60 14.04 -13.90
N LYS A 93 -1.68 14.06 -12.57
CA LYS A 93 -1.07 15.09 -11.72
C LYS A 93 0.32 14.71 -11.20
N PHE A 94 0.54 13.45 -10.85
CA PHE A 94 1.68 13.04 -10.01
C PHE A 94 2.63 12.02 -10.63
N ASP A 95 2.37 11.46 -11.82
CA ASP A 95 3.27 10.46 -12.42
C ASP A 95 4.71 10.98 -12.58
N LYS A 96 4.89 12.28 -12.85
CA LYS A 96 6.21 12.91 -13.00
C LYS A 96 6.69 13.63 -11.73
N ASP A 97 5.96 13.52 -10.63
CA ASP A 97 6.26 14.25 -9.40
C ASP A 97 7.34 13.53 -8.59
N THR A 98 8.55 14.06 -8.64
CA THR A 98 9.73 13.52 -7.96
C THR A 98 9.67 13.65 -6.43
N ARG A 99 8.65 14.32 -5.88
CA ARG A 99 8.39 14.31 -4.43
C ARG A 99 7.85 12.97 -3.97
N ILE A 100 7.28 12.17 -4.88
CA ILE A 100 6.81 10.82 -4.61
C ILE A 100 7.87 9.84 -5.09
N THR A 101 8.40 9.02 -4.19
CA THR A 101 9.36 7.97 -4.57
C THR A 101 8.63 6.72 -5.06
N TYR A 102 7.55 6.33 -4.40
CA TYR A 102 6.78 5.13 -4.72
C TYR A 102 5.29 5.34 -4.44
N LEU A 103 4.46 4.79 -5.31
CA LEU A 103 3.03 4.62 -5.08
C LEU A 103 2.76 3.20 -4.58
N GLN A 104 2.03 3.05 -3.49
CA GLN A 104 1.52 1.77 -3.00
C GLN A 104 0.03 1.71 -3.31
N ALA A 105 -0.34 0.72 -4.10
CA ALA A 105 -1.70 0.51 -4.58
C ALA A 105 -2.14 -0.93 -4.28
N GLY A 106 -3.44 -1.11 -4.17
CA GLY A 106 -4.05 -2.38 -3.83
C GLY A 106 -5.37 -2.17 -3.13
N TRP A 107 -5.91 -3.27 -2.64
CA TRP A 107 -7.19 -3.36 -1.92
C TRP A 107 -6.94 -4.07 -0.61
N GLY A 108 -7.96 -4.32 0.19
CA GLY A 108 -7.74 -4.97 1.50
C GLY A 108 -7.42 -3.94 2.58
N PHE A 109 -7.24 -4.41 3.81
CA PHE A 109 -6.82 -3.53 4.88
C PHE A 109 -5.45 -2.95 4.58
N TRP A 110 -5.30 -1.63 4.76
CA TRP A 110 -4.07 -0.89 4.46
C TRP A 110 -3.52 -1.14 3.05
N SER A 111 -4.40 -1.49 2.09
CA SER A 111 -4.04 -1.84 0.71
C SER A 111 -3.19 -3.12 0.58
N GLU A 112 -3.16 -3.96 1.62
CA GLU A 112 -2.31 -5.15 1.73
C GLU A 112 -2.85 -6.40 1.04
N SER A 113 -3.93 -6.30 0.28
CA SER A 113 -4.56 -7.41 -0.43
C SER A 113 -5.06 -8.55 0.45
N HIS A 114 -5.31 -8.29 1.73
CA HIS A 114 -5.95 -9.22 2.65
C HIS A 114 -7.10 -8.58 3.43
N LEU A 115 -8.07 -9.41 3.85
CA LEU A 115 -9.08 -9.05 4.85
C LEU A 115 -8.90 -9.92 6.09
N TYR A 116 -7.66 -10.16 6.50
CA TYR A 116 -7.33 -11.02 7.63
C TYR A 116 -7.66 -10.35 8.96
N HIS A 117 -8.47 -11.03 9.77
CA HIS A 117 -8.81 -10.62 11.12
C HIS A 117 -9.15 -11.84 11.99
N ASP A 118 -8.81 -11.81 13.28
CA ASP A 118 -9.09 -12.90 14.24
C ASP A 118 -8.67 -14.31 13.75
N GLY A 119 -7.56 -14.41 13.03
CA GLY A 119 -7.08 -15.70 12.52
C GLY A 119 -7.73 -16.17 11.22
N THR A 120 -8.63 -15.37 10.64
CA THR A 120 -9.46 -15.74 9.49
C THR A 120 -9.30 -14.71 8.36
N ASP A 121 -9.09 -15.20 7.13
CA ASP A 121 -9.22 -14.35 5.94
C ASP A 121 -10.67 -14.32 5.46
N TYR A 122 -11.23 -13.12 5.34
CA TYR A 122 -12.63 -12.90 4.99
C TYR A 122 -12.86 -12.64 3.49
N ILE A 123 -11.84 -12.76 2.63
CA ILE A 123 -11.96 -12.50 1.19
C ILE A 123 -13.06 -13.34 0.51
N LYS A 124 -13.94 -12.64 -0.22
CA LYS A 124 -14.90 -13.17 -1.18
C LYS A 124 -14.83 -12.33 -2.45
N HIS A 125 -14.17 -12.87 -3.46
CA HIS A 125 -14.00 -12.21 -4.76
C HIS A 125 -15.34 -11.81 -5.39
N GLY A 126 -15.40 -10.55 -5.86
CA GLY A 126 -16.60 -9.95 -6.45
C GLY A 126 -17.66 -9.53 -5.43
N VAL A 127 -17.38 -9.60 -4.12
CA VAL A 127 -18.31 -9.19 -3.05
C VAL A 127 -17.65 -8.16 -2.15
N ASN A 128 -16.76 -8.59 -1.25
CA ASN A 128 -16.04 -7.71 -0.32
C ASN A 128 -14.56 -7.53 -0.71
N TYR A 129 -14.16 -8.12 -1.82
CA TYR A 129 -12.84 -7.99 -2.41
C TYR A 129 -13.00 -8.03 -3.94
N PRO A 130 -12.16 -7.34 -4.73
CA PRO A 130 -12.38 -7.28 -6.17
C PRO A 130 -12.34 -8.66 -6.83
N SER A 131 -13.10 -8.83 -7.91
CA SER A 131 -13.06 -10.05 -8.73
C SER A 131 -11.69 -10.18 -9.41
N LYS A 132 -11.27 -11.41 -9.75
CA LYS A 132 -10.00 -11.64 -10.46
C LYS A 132 -9.94 -10.91 -11.81
N GLU A 133 -11.08 -10.82 -12.50
CA GLU A 133 -11.20 -10.06 -13.74
C GLU A 133 -10.94 -8.57 -13.53
N TYR A 134 -11.56 -7.97 -12.51
CA TYR A 134 -11.32 -6.56 -12.18
C TYR A 134 -9.88 -6.32 -11.72
N GLN A 135 -9.30 -7.23 -10.94
CA GLN A 135 -7.91 -7.14 -10.51
C GLN A 135 -6.95 -7.05 -11.72
N ALA A 136 -7.15 -7.89 -12.74
CA ALA A 136 -6.36 -7.82 -13.97
C ALA A 136 -6.56 -6.47 -14.70
N LYS A 137 -7.81 -6.03 -14.86
CA LYS A 137 -8.14 -4.74 -15.47
C LYS A 137 -7.46 -3.56 -14.75
N PHE A 138 -7.47 -3.58 -13.43
CA PHE A 138 -6.84 -2.54 -12.60
C PHE A 138 -5.32 -2.51 -12.76
N VAL A 139 -4.69 -3.68 -12.73
CA VAL A 139 -3.24 -3.84 -12.95
C VAL A 139 -2.83 -3.28 -14.32
N ASP A 140 -3.55 -3.65 -15.38
CA ASP A 140 -3.31 -3.16 -16.74
C ASP A 140 -3.49 -1.64 -16.83
N HIS A 141 -4.49 -1.11 -16.12
CA HIS A 141 -4.75 0.33 -16.06
C HIS A 141 -3.61 1.09 -15.39
N LEU A 142 -3.11 0.63 -14.23
CA LEU A 142 -1.95 1.26 -13.56
C LEU A 142 -0.71 1.23 -14.47
N ALA A 143 -0.43 0.10 -15.10
CA ALA A 143 0.67 -0.04 -16.06
C ALA A 143 0.52 0.91 -17.27
N GLY A 144 -0.71 1.13 -17.71
CA GLY A 144 -1.08 2.07 -18.75
C GLY A 144 -0.81 3.53 -18.37
N LEU A 145 -1.06 3.88 -17.11
CA LEU A 145 -0.97 5.25 -16.60
C LEU A 145 0.44 5.69 -16.17
N PHE A 146 1.12 4.88 -15.36
CA PHE A 146 2.34 5.29 -14.69
C PHE A 146 3.58 4.98 -15.54
N LYS A 147 4.22 6.02 -16.08
CA LYS A 147 5.41 5.89 -16.94
C LYS A 147 6.69 6.32 -16.24
N CYS A 148 6.55 7.19 -15.23
CA CYS A 148 7.67 7.75 -14.48
C CYS A 148 7.62 7.33 -13.01
N LEU A 149 6.47 7.40 -12.37
CA LEU A 149 6.30 7.00 -10.99
C LEU A 149 6.21 5.49 -10.89
N THR A 150 7.03 4.88 -10.04
CA THR A 150 6.92 3.43 -9.82
C THR A 150 5.83 3.12 -8.82
N PHE A 151 4.94 2.19 -9.17
CA PHE A 151 3.92 1.66 -8.26
C PHE A 151 4.32 0.29 -7.72
N SER A 152 3.72 -0.09 -6.59
CA SER A 152 3.97 -1.33 -5.89
C SER A 152 2.68 -1.91 -5.31
N PHE A 153 2.64 -3.23 -5.21
CA PHE A 153 1.57 -4.00 -4.58
C PHE A 153 2.07 -4.63 -3.30
N SER A 154 1.18 -5.01 -2.39
CA SER A 154 1.59 -5.80 -1.24
C SER A 154 2.11 -7.18 -1.66
N ILE A 155 2.86 -7.83 -0.77
CA ILE A 155 3.39 -9.17 -1.01
C ILE A 155 2.25 -10.19 -1.18
N ASP A 156 1.17 -10.07 -0.40
CA ASP A 156 -0.01 -10.91 -0.54
C ASP A 156 -0.70 -10.70 -1.89
N GLY A 157 -0.77 -9.44 -2.35
CA GLY A 157 -1.32 -9.10 -3.66
C GLY A 157 -0.47 -9.68 -4.79
N ALA A 158 0.86 -9.53 -4.70
CA ALA A 158 1.81 -10.06 -5.67
C ALA A 158 1.77 -11.59 -5.78
N LEU A 159 1.44 -12.29 -4.69
CA LEU A 159 1.31 -13.76 -4.66
C LEU A 159 -0.09 -14.26 -5.03
N SER A 160 -1.08 -13.37 -5.15
CA SER A 160 -2.47 -13.74 -5.44
C SER A 160 -2.74 -14.11 -6.91
N GLY A 161 -1.70 -14.26 -7.74
CA GLY A 161 -1.81 -14.64 -9.16
C GLY A 161 -2.24 -13.50 -10.08
N LEU A 162 -1.92 -12.25 -9.72
CA LEU A 162 -2.09 -11.10 -10.60
C LEU A 162 -1.18 -11.22 -11.85
N PRO A 163 -1.63 -10.80 -13.04
CA PRO A 163 -0.85 -10.90 -14.28
C PRO A 163 0.23 -9.82 -14.33
N LEU A 164 1.31 -10.02 -13.56
CA LEU A 164 2.30 -8.98 -13.32
C LEU A 164 3.65 -9.20 -14.00
N ASP A 165 3.84 -10.32 -14.70
CA ASP A 165 5.15 -10.82 -15.14
C ASP A 165 5.92 -9.81 -16.02
N ASP A 166 5.21 -9.08 -16.88
CA ASP A 166 5.77 -8.09 -17.80
C ASP A 166 5.79 -6.65 -17.24
N LEU A 167 5.28 -6.43 -16.02
CA LEU A 167 5.15 -5.10 -15.45
C LEU A 167 6.35 -4.70 -14.60
N ARG A 168 6.72 -3.43 -14.67
CA ARG A 168 7.67 -2.81 -13.74
C ARG A 168 6.92 -2.34 -12.50
N TYR A 169 6.72 -3.25 -11.55
CA TYR A 169 6.09 -2.97 -10.26
C TYR A 169 7.00 -3.37 -9.10
N GLY A 170 6.91 -2.62 -8.01
CA GLY A 170 7.54 -2.97 -6.75
C GLY A 170 6.66 -3.82 -5.84
N VAL A 171 7.20 -4.24 -4.71
CA VAL A 171 6.43 -4.97 -3.68
C VAL A 171 6.62 -4.31 -2.31
N PHE A 172 5.55 -4.28 -1.50
CA PHE A 172 5.58 -3.83 -0.11
C PHE A 172 4.94 -4.84 0.86
N ASN A 173 5.12 -4.64 2.17
CA ASN A 173 4.58 -5.51 3.21
C ASN A 173 4.44 -4.77 4.57
N ASP A 174 3.54 -5.28 5.41
CA ASP A 174 3.18 -4.91 6.79
C ASP A 174 4.30 -5.00 7.85
N SER A 175 5.34 -5.80 7.60
CA SER A 175 6.45 -5.92 8.55
C SER A 175 7.64 -6.68 7.96
N LEU A 176 8.83 -6.08 7.98
CA LEU A 176 10.07 -6.81 7.66
C LEU A 176 10.41 -7.90 8.68
N MET A 177 9.81 -7.82 9.87
CA MET A 177 10.32 -8.43 11.10
C MET A 177 9.25 -9.19 11.91
N ALA A 178 8.06 -9.47 11.36
CA ALA A 178 7.08 -10.27 12.09
C ALA A 178 7.70 -11.60 12.57
N LYS A 179 7.52 -11.87 13.87
CA LYS A 179 8.11 -13.01 14.58
C LYS A 179 7.58 -14.32 13.96
N GLY A 180 8.47 -15.16 13.42
CA GLY A 180 8.10 -16.44 12.73
C GLY A 180 8.51 -16.54 11.26
N SER A 181 9.35 -15.61 10.80
CA SER A 181 9.86 -15.29 9.45
C SER A 181 10.37 -16.37 8.48
N SER A 182 10.00 -17.64 8.61
CA SER A 182 10.20 -18.60 7.52
C SER A 182 9.25 -18.33 6.34
N SER A 183 8.05 -17.80 6.60
CA SER A 183 7.08 -17.44 5.57
C SER A 183 7.53 -16.26 4.72
N GLN A 184 8.15 -15.24 5.30
CA GLN A 184 8.61 -14.06 4.57
C GLN A 184 9.78 -14.36 3.63
N ASP A 185 10.80 -15.07 4.13
CA ASP A 185 11.90 -15.53 3.27
C ASP A 185 11.38 -16.41 2.13
N THR A 186 10.38 -17.27 2.42
CA THR A 186 9.71 -18.08 1.39
C THR A 186 9.03 -17.20 0.33
N TYR A 187 8.34 -16.13 0.73
CA TYR A 187 7.69 -15.22 -0.22
C TYR A 187 8.71 -14.44 -1.05
N TYR A 188 9.79 -13.95 -0.44
CA TYR A 188 10.86 -13.29 -1.15
C TYR A 188 11.56 -14.22 -2.14
N GLU A 189 11.75 -15.49 -1.78
CA GLU A 189 12.28 -16.51 -2.68
C GLU A 189 11.32 -16.82 -3.83
N GLN A 190 10.03 -17.01 -3.56
CA GLN A 190 9.00 -17.26 -4.58
C GLN A 190 8.88 -16.11 -5.58
N LEU A 191 9.02 -14.87 -5.12
CA LEU A 191 8.99 -13.68 -5.97
C LEU A 191 10.36 -13.34 -6.58
N ASN A 192 11.37 -14.19 -6.36
CA ASN A 192 12.76 -14.02 -6.80
C ASN A 192 13.31 -12.60 -6.48
N PHE A 193 13.08 -12.14 -5.25
CA PHE A 193 13.36 -10.77 -4.82
C PHE A 193 14.80 -10.35 -5.07
N ALA A 194 15.78 -11.23 -4.84
CA ALA A 194 17.20 -10.90 -5.00
C ALA A 194 17.55 -10.44 -6.42
N GLU A 195 16.95 -11.04 -7.45
CA GLU A 195 17.16 -10.62 -8.84
C GLU A 195 16.19 -9.50 -9.25
N ARG A 196 14.93 -9.64 -8.86
CA ARG A 196 13.87 -8.69 -9.15
C ARG A 196 14.21 -7.27 -8.64
N ASN A 197 14.77 -7.18 -7.44
CA ASN A 197 15.04 -5.91 -6.77
C ASN A 197 16.27 -5.16 -7.30
N LYS A 198 16.99 -5.74 -8.26
CA LYS A 198 18.03 -5.02 -9.01
C LYS A 198 17.44 -3.98 -9.96
N THR A 199 16.17 -4.16 -10.37
CA THR A 199 15.52 -3.34 -11.40
C THR A 199 14.12 -2.87 -11.02
N ARG A 200 13.53 -3.41 -9.95
CA ARG A 200 12.20 -3.09 -9.45
C ARG A 200 12.30 -2.74 -7.96
N PRO A 201 11.53 -1.77 -7.44
CA PRO A 201 11.68 -1.38 -6.06
C PRO A 201 11.04 -2.36 -5.09
N SER A 202 11.62 -2.48 -3.92
CA SER A 202 11.03 -3.20 -2.79
C SER A 202 11.20 -2.36 -1.53
N GLY A 203 10.18 -2.40 -0.69
CA GLY A 203 10.23 -1.79 0.62
C GLY A 203 9.20 -2.42 1.52
N ASP A 204 9.16 -2.03 2.79
CA ASP A 204 8.38 -2.75 3.79
C ASP A 204 8.24 -1.86 5.04
N GLU A 205 7.34 -2.20 5.95
CA GLU A 205 7.08 -1.43 7.16
C GLU A 205 7.98 -1.85 8.34
N PHE A 206 8.35 -0.88 9.18
CA PHE A 206 8.83 -1.15 10.54
C PHE A 206 7.65 -1.48 11.46
N PRO A 207 7.67 -2.60 12.19
CA PRO A 207 6.62 -2.88 13.16
C PRO A 207 6.54 -1.78 14.23
N ASP A 208 5.31 -1.42 14.64
CA ASP A 208 4.97 -0.43 15.68
C ASP A 208 5.78 -0.58 16.99
N SER A 209 6.30 -1.77 17.24
CA SER A 209 7.24 -2.03 18.32
C SER A 209 8.68 -1.64 17.95
N ILE A 210 8.96 -0.34 17.81
CA ILE A 210 10.30 0.22 18.14
C ILE A 210 10.45 0.27 19.67
N LYS A 211 10.14 -0.87 20.28
CA LYS A 211 10.54 -1.34 21.59
C LYS A 211 10.70 -2.84 21.46
N THR A 212 11.49 -3.32 20.51
CA THR A 212 11.93 -4.71 20.55
C THR A 212 13.44 -4.84 20.47
N PRO A 213 13.99 -5.82 21.20
CA PRO A 213 15.41 -5.97 21.50
C PRO A 213 16.10 -6.87 20.46
N PHE A 214 15.64 -6.84 19.22
CA PHE A 214 16.25 -7.60 18.13
C PHE A 214 17.23 -6.66 17.42
N GLY A 215 18.52 -6.84 17.70
CA GLY A 215 19.57 -5.94 17.22
C GLY A 215 19.58 -5.79 15.70
N ASP A 216 19.96 -4.59 15.28
CA ASP A 216 20.12 -4.09 13.91
C ASP A 216 20.65 -5.10 12.88
N ALA A 217 21.42 -6.10 13.33
CA ALA A 217 22.04 -7.13 12.49
C ALA A 217 21.03 -7.96 11.68
N ALA A 218 19.92 -8.45 12.23
CA ALA A 218 19.00 -9.32 11.48
C ALA A 218 18.24 -8.56 10.37
N LEU A 219 17.86 -7.31 10.66
CA LEU A 219 17.28 -6.40 9.68
C LEU A 219 18.30 -6.07 8.60
N LEU A 220 19.53 -5.72 8.99
CA LEU A 220 20.62 -5.40 8.08
C LEU A 220 20.96 -6.57 7.15
N GLU A 221 20.99 -7.80 7.67
CA GLU A 221 21.19 -9.01 6.87
C GLU A 221 20.07 -9.21 5.85
N ARG A 222 18.81 -8.92 6.19
CA ARG A 222 17.69 -8.98 5.22
C ARG A 222 17.74 -7.87 4.18
N VAL A 223 18.01 -6.64 4.61
CA VAL A 223 18.17 -5.49 3.71
C VAL A 223 19.25 -5.80 2.68
N LYS A 224 20.39 -6.35 3.12
CA LYS A 224 21.47 -6.81 2.25
C LYS A 224 21.07 -7.99 1.36
N LYS A 225 20.47 -9.05 1.93
CA LYS A 225 20.09 -10.28 1.20
C LYS A 225 19.09 -9.99 0.08
N TYR A 226 18.11 -9.12 0.33
CA TYR A 226 17.01 -8.87 -0.59
C TYR A 226 17.06 -7.52 -1.29
N ASN A 227 18.10 -6.72 -1.06
CA ASN A 227 18.25 -5.37 -1.61
C ASN A 227 17.00 -4.50 -1.38
N VAL A 228 16.58 -4.38 -0.11
CA VAL A 228 15.43 -3.55 0.28
C VAL A 228 15.77 -2.08 0.06
N GLN A 229 14.97 -1.36 -0.74
CA GLN A 229 15.29 -0.01 -1.21
C GLN A 229 14.67 1.10 -0.37
N TYR A 230 13.59 0.80 0.37
CA TYR A 230 12.95 1.76 1.27
C TYR A 230 12.30 1.06 2.47
N VAL A 231 12.21 1.77 3.59
CA VAL A 231 11.47 1.32 4.77
C VAL A 231 10.68 2.51 5.31
N PHE A 232 9.40 2.31 5.63
CA PHE A 232 8.57 3.32 6.28
C PHE A 232 8.13 2.85 7.66
N ALA A 233 7.95 3.76 8.60
CA ALA A 233 7.37 3.48 9.91
C ALA A 233 6.13 4.36 10.06
N ASN A 234 5.02 3.78 10.51
CA ASN A 234 3.78 4.53 10.74
C ASN A 234 3.95 5.71 11.71
N GLN A 235 4.98 5.69 12.57
CA GLN A 235 5.25 6.69 13.61
C GLN A 235 6.39 7.67 13.32
N GLN A 236 6.67 7.98 12.04
CA GLN A 236 7.68 8.99 11.65
C GLN A 236 7.55 10.36 12.36
N ARG A 237 6.37 10.67 12.94
CA ARG A 237 6.13 11.93 13.65
C ARG A 237 6.48 11.88 15.15
N GLU A 238 6.72 10.71 15.73
CA GLU A 238 6.76 10.54 17.20
C GLU A 238 8.13 10.09 17.75
N ASP A 239 9.03 9.56 16.90
CA ASP A 239 10.36 9.13 17.33
C ASP A 239 11.46 10.17 17.03
N SER A 240 12.00 10.79 18.07
CA SER A 240 13.10 11.76 17.96
C SER A 240 14.42 11.17 17.44
N ASN A 241 14.58 9.84 17.45
CA ASN A 241 15.78 9.15 17.01
C ASN A 241 15.67 8.59 15.58
N TRP A 242 14.58 8.88 14.87
CA TRP A 242 14.30 8.35 13.53
C TRP A 242 15.45 8.54 12.54
N ASP A 243 16.02 9.76 12.49
CA ASP A 243 17.10 10.07 11.56
C ASP A 243 18.37 9.24 11.83
N GLN A 244 18.62 8.88 13.09
CA GLN A 244 19.76 8.04 13.49
C GLN A 244 19.51 6.57 13.15
N ALA A 245 18.31 6.05 13.41
CA ALA A 245 17.93 4.68 13.06
C ALA A 245 18.01 4.44 11.53
N VAL A 246 17.50 5.39 10.74
CA VAL A 246 17.57 5.32 9.27
C VAL A 246 19.01 5.43 8.77
N ALA A 247 19.85 6.29 9.36
CA ALA A 247 21.24 6.44 8.95
C ALA A 247 22.06 5.15 9.12
N VAL A 248 21.79 4.36 10.15
CA VAL A 248 22.44 3.05 10.37
C VAL A 248 22.06 2.05 9.29
N VAL A 249 20.80 2.05 8.85
CA VAL A 249 20.30 1.12 7.81
C VAL A 249 20.76 1.53 6.40
N MET A 250 20.88 2.83 6.12
CA MET A 250 21.18 3.36 4.77
C MET A 250 22.68 3.52 4.46
N GLN A 251 23.58 3.30 5.41
CA GLN A 251 25.05 3.41 5.22
C GLN A 251 25.72 2.11 4.74
N THR A 252 24.97 1.05 4.46
CA THR A 252 25.45 -0.24 3.95
C THR A 252 24.86 -0.56 2.60
#